data_AF-A0A3E0W9M5-F1
#
_entry.id   AF-A0A3E0W9M5-F1
#
_cell.length_a   1.000
_cell.length_b   1.000
_cell.length_c   1.000
_cell.angle_alpha   90.00
_cell.angle_beta   90.00
_cell.angle_gamma   90.00
#
_symmetry.space_group_name_H-M   'P 1'
#
loop_
_entity.id
_entity.type
_entity.pdbx_description
1 polymer ?
#
loop_
_entity_poly.entity_id
_entity_poly.type
_entity_poly.pdbx_seq_one_letter_code
_entity_poly.pdbx_strand_id
1 'polypeptide(L)'
;MLARPGAREQLIARIDDGDAHLRTLIRLVLAWKHDNRVPVSSYYLETAVIRQALRQPSFNLLWDLCWLFEQTAQDDLMNLPDLSSPSQVQRVRAADTLGRRIEAQVPLDAAAAHARAAVNAYLDDDRGTVDARLTALFGGAVSAE
;
A
#
# COMPACT_ATOMS: atom_id res chain seq x y z
N MET A 1 19.37 16.93 -12.14
CA MET A 1 18.11 16.31 -11.65
C MET A 1 17.93 16.77 -10.22
N LEU A 2 17.04 17.73 -9.94
CA LEU A 2 16.81 18.24 -8.58
C LEU A 2 15.83 17.30 -7.84
N ALA A 3 16.35 16.19 -7.33
CA ALA A 3 15.61 15.39 -6.36
C ALA A 3 15.65 16.11 -5.00
N ARG A 4 14.51 16.21 -4.31
CA ARG A 4 14.45 16.72 -2.93
C ARG A 4 14.25 15.54 -1.98
N PRO A 5 15.32 14.84 -1.57
CA PRO A 5 15.20 13.60 -0.80
C PRO A 5 14.35 13.77 0.45
N GLY A 6 14.48 14.89 1.18
CA GLY A 6 13.69 15.17 2.40
C GLY A 6 12.24 15.65 2.19
N ALA A 7 11.79 15.89 0.95
CA ALA A 7 10.42 16.38 0.70
C ALA A 7 9.37 15.33 1.08
N ARG A 8 9.71 14.05 0.92
CA ARG A 8 8.82 12.94 1.24
C ARG A 8 8.64 12.79 2.76
N GLU A 9 9.72 12.80 3.52
CA GLU A 9 9.66 12.70 4.99
C GLU A 9 8.87 13.87 5.59
N GLN A 10 9.02 15.07 5.03
CA GLN A 10 8.23 16.24 5.42
C GLN A 10 6.74 16.07 5.10
N LEU A 11 6.40 15.51 3.93
CA LEU A 11 5.01 15.21 3.58
C LEU A 11 4.40 14.18 4.53
N ILE A 12 5.11 13.09 4.82
CA ILE A 12 4.67 12.08 5.79
C ILE A 12 4.45 12.73 7.15
N ALA A 13 5.43 13.51 7.65
CA ALA A 13 5.31 14.19 8.94
C ALA A 13 4.11 15.15 9.00
N ARG A 14 3.78 15.81 7.89
CA ARG A 14 2.62 16.70 7.80
C ARG A 14 1.28 15.96 7.78
N ILE A 15 1.23 14.77 7.21
CA ILE A 15 0.00 13.97 7.11
C ILE A 15 -0.25 13.18 8.39
N ASP A 16 0.80 12.64 9.02
CA ASP A 16 0.67 11.75 10.17
C ASP A 16 0.25 12.46 11.46
N ASP A 17 0.39 13.79 11.56
CA ASP A 17 0.03 14.72 12.66
C ASP A 17 -0.03 14.13 14.10
N GLY A 18 0.88 13.20 14.43
CA GLY A 18 0.98 12.55 15.74
C GLY A 18 0.43 11.12 15.87
N ASP A 19 -0.48 10.67 15.00
CA ASP A 19 -1.17 9.38 15.14
C ASP A 19 -0.43 8.19 14.49
N ALA A 20 0.62 8.44 13.70
CA ALA A 20 1.49 7.43 13.06
C ALA A 20 0.77 6.38 12.18
N HIS A 21 -0.49 6.63 11.83
CA HIS A 21 -1.35 5.76 11.03
C HIS A 21 -0.81 5.56 9.61
N LEU A 22 -0.32 6.62 8.96
CA LEU A 22 0.24 6.56 7.61
C LEU A 22 1.52 5.71 7.60
N ARG A 23 2.41 5.93 8.58
CA ARG A 23 3.62 5.09 8.75
C ARG A 23 3.27 3.63 9.01
N THR A 24 2.21 3.37 9.77
CA THR A 24 1.74 2.01 10.04
C THR A 24 1.27 1.33 8.75
N LEU A 25 0.47 2.01 7.93
CA LEU A 25 0.04 1.48 6.63
C LEU A 25 1.22 1.24 5.68
N ILE A 26 2.17 2.18 5.61
CA ILE A 26 3.40 1.98 4.83
C ILE A 26 4.10 0.69 5.27
N ARG A 27 4.28 0.49 6.58
CA ARG A 27 4.95 -0.70 7.12
C ARG A 27 4.20 -1.98 6.80
N LEU A 28 2.88 -2.00 6.95
CA LEU A 28 2.05 -3.16 6.61
C LEU A 28 2.19 -3.54 5.13
N VAL A 29 2.10 -2.57 4.23
CA VAL A 29 2.21 -2.80 2.79
C VAL A 29 3.60 -3.32 2.41
N LEU A 30 4.65 -2.79 3.05
CA LEU A 30 6.00 -3.29 2.85
C LEU A 30 6.19 -4.69 3.42
N ALA A 31 5.63 -4.99 4.60
CA ALA A 31 5.65 -6.33 5.18
C ALA A 31 4.99 -7.34 4.23
N TRP A 32 3.77 -7.03 3.75
CA TRP A 32 3.07 -7.81 2.73
C TRP A 32 3.95 -8.09 1.51
N LYS A 33 4.57 -7.04 0.94
CA LYS A 33 5.46 -7.17 -0.23
C LYS A 33 6.60 -8.13 0.06
N HIS A 34 7.24 -8.00 1.21
CA HIS A 34 8.43 -8.77 1.56
C HIS A 34 8.09 -10.24 1.87
N ASP A 35 7.04 -10.49 2.63
CA ASP A 35 6.61 -11.84 3.02
C ASP A 35 6.11 -12.63 1.81
N ASN A 36 5.38 -11.97 0.91
CA ASN A 36 4.87 -12.57 -0.33
C ASN A 36 5.88 -12.50 -1.50
N ARG A 37 7.08 -11.96 -1.29
CA ARG A 37 8.14 -11.80 -2.31
C ARG A 37 7.68 -11.13 -3.60
N VAL A 38 6.80 -10.12 -3.48
CA VAL A 38 6.21 -9.43 -4.63
C VAL A 38 7.25 -8.49 -5.26
N PRO A 39 7.52 -8.60 -6.59
CA PRO A 39 8.58 -7.85 -7.26
C PRO A 39 8.15 -6.41 -7.62
N VAL A 40 7.61 -5.68 -6.64
CA VAL A 40 7.25 -4.26 -6.75
C VAL A 40 8.25 -3.41 -5.97
N SER A 41 8.53 -2.19 -6.41
CA SER A 41 9.40 -1.24 -5.73
C SER A 41 8.80 -0.81 -4.38
N SER A 42 9.57 -0.88 -3.30
CA SER A 42 9.15 -0.34 -2.00
C SER A 42 8.83 1.17 -2.11
N TYR A 43 9.66 1.92 -2.83
CA TYR A 43 9.47 3.35 -3.07
C TYR A 43 8.17 3.66 -3.84
N TYR A 44 7.78 2.77 -4.76
CA TYR A 44 6.49 2.88 -5.44
C TYR A 44 5.31 2.70 -4.49
N LEU A 45 5.30 1.63 -3.68
CA LEU A 45 4.21 1.37 -2.73
C LEU A 45 4.09 2.49 -1.69
N GLU A 46 5.23 2.95 -1.18
CA GLU A 46 5.34 4.11 -0.32
C GLU A 46 4.74 5.38 -0.96
N THR A 47 4.99 5.60 -2.25
CA THR A 47 4.44 6.71 -3.01
C THR A 47 2.93 6.56 -3.21
N ALA A 48 2.44 5.35 -3.49
CA ALA A 48 1.01 5.06 -3.63
C ALA A 48 0.24 5.38 -2.33
N VAL A 49 0.76 4.92 -1.18
CA VAL A 49 0.16 5.17 0.14
C VAL A 49 0.06 6.66 0.44
N ILE A 50 1.13 7.43 0.23
CA ILE A 50 1.11 8.88 0.49
C ILE A 50 0.13 9.58 -0.45
N ARG A 51 0.10 9.19 -1.73
CA ARG A 51 -0.83 9.77 -2.71
C ARG A 51 -2.28 9.49 -2.36
N GLN A 52 -2.57 8.29 -1.85
CA GLN A 52 -3.90 7.94 -1.36
C GLN A 52 -4.28 8.83 -0.17
N ALA A 53 -3.42 8.92 0.84
CA ALA A 53 -3.68 9.73 2.03
C ALA A 53 -3.90 11.22 1.70
N LEU A 54 -3.18 11.77 0.72
CA LEU A 54 -3.39 13.14 0.24
C LEU A 54 -4.76 13.40 -0.41
N ARG A 55 -5.49 12.34 -0.82
CA ARG A 55 -6.79 12.43 -1.49
C ARG A 55 -7.96 12.17 -0.55
N GLN A 56 -7.71 11.72 0.68
CA GLN A 56 -8.74 11.29 1.61
C GLN A 56 -8.85 12.24 2.81
N PRO A 57 -10.08 12.54 3.28
CA PRO A 57 -10.29 13.43 4.43
C PRO A 57 -10.07 12.73 5.78
N SER A 58 -10.06 11.40 5.80
CA SER A 58 -10.02 10.59 7.02
C SER A 58 -9.25 9.31 6.76
N PHE A 59 -8.70 8.73 7.82
CA PHE A 59 -7.90 7.51 7.75
C PHE A 59 -8.53 6.37 8.57
N ASN A 60 -8.62 5.19 7.99
CA ASN A 60 -8.90 3.94 8.70
C ASN A 60 -8.04 2.82 8.12
N LEU A 61 -7.20 2.23 8.97
CA LEU A 61 -6.15 1.32 8.54
C LEU A 61 -6.64 0.13 7.68
N LEU A 62 -7.77 -0.49 8.03
CA LEU A 62 -8.30 -1.64 7.29
C LEU A 62 -8.85 -1.21 5.92
N TRP A 63 -9.60 -0.11 5.89
CA TRP A 63 -10.18 0.43 4.66
C TRP A 63 -9.11 0.97 3.71
N ASP A 64 -8.16 1.72 4.25
CA ASP A 64 -7.06 2.28 3.48
C ASP A 64 -6.16 1.20 2.88
N LEU A 65 -5.90 0.13 3.63
CA LEU A 65 -5.17 -1.04 3.13
C LEU A 65 -5.93 -1.71 1.97
N CYS A 66 -7.24 -1.91 2.12
CA CYS A 66 -8.09 -2.47 1.07
C CYS A 66 -8.07 -1.61 -0.20
N TRP A 67 -8.35 -0.31 -0.07
CA TRP A 67 -8.40 0.59 -1.22
C TRP A 67 -7.06 0.72 -1.92
N LEU A 68 -5.96 0.69 -1.18
CA LEU A 68 -4.62 0.71 -1.79
C LEU A 68 -4.41 -0.50 -2.69
N PHE A 69 -4.70 -1.71 -2.20
CA PHE A 69 -4.52 -2.92 -2.99
C PHE A 69 -5.45 -2.95 -4.20
N GLU A 70 -6.72 -2.61 -4.02
CA GLU A 70 -7.69 -2.55 -5.12
C GLU A 70 -7.28 -1.53 -6.18
N GLN A 71 -6.91 -0.32 -5.77
CA GLN A 71 -6.48 0.71 -6.71
C GLN A 71 -5.21 0.28 -7.45
N THR A 72 -4.23 -0.29 -6.73
CA THR A 72 -2.97 -0.71 -7.35
C THR A 72 -3.18 -1.88 -8.33
N ALA A 73 -4.09 -2.80 -8.00
CA ALA A 73 -4.49 -3.92 -8.86
C ALA A 73 -5.22 -3.42 -10.10
N GLN A 74 -6.21 -2.54 -9.92
CA GLN A 74 -7.04 -1.99 -10.98
C GLN A 74 -6.24 -1.13 -11.95
N ASP A 75 -5.30 -0.33 -11.44
CA ASP A 75 -4.46 0.56 -12.25
C ASP A 75 -3.27 -0.19 -12.90
N ASP A 76 -3.17 -1.52 -12.73
CA ASP A 76 -2.10 -2.38 -13.30
C ASP A 76 -0.71 -1.78 -13.07
N LEU A 77 -0.44 -1.40 -11.80
CA LEU A 77 0.85 -0.88 -11.36
C LEU A 77 1.38 0.29 -12.24
N MET A 78 0.49 1.19 -12.68
CA MET A 78 0.84 2.34 -13.51
C MET A 78 1.88 3.25 -12.85
N ASN A 79 2.79 3.85 -13.64
CA ASN A 79 3.81 4.72 -13.08
C ASN A 79 3.23 5.96 -12.38
N LEU A 80 3.67 6.23 -11.16
CA LEU A 80 3.16 7.32 -10.33
C LEU A 80 4.03 8.58 -10.47
N PRO A 81 3.48 9.80 -10.35
CA PRO A 81 4.29 11.00 -10.16
C PRO A 81 5.21 10.90 -8.94
N ASP A 82 6.48 11.24 -9.10
CA ASP A 82 7.44 11.28 -8.00
C ASP A 82 7.20 12.51 -7.12
N LEU A 83 6.86 12.27 -5.84
CA LEU A 83 6.59 13.32 -4.87
C LEU A 83 7.82 14.15 -4.47
N SER A 84 9.03 13.60 -4.68
CA SER A 84 10.29 14.30 -4.43
C SER A 84 10.73 15.19 -5.60
N SER A 85 10.06 15.05 -6.76
CA SER A 85 10.33 15.84 -7.96
C SER A 85 9.53 17.15 -7.95
N PRO A 86 10.19 18.33 -7.92
CA PRO A 86 9.51 19.62 -7.86
C PRO A 86 8.50 19.87 -8.99
N SER A 87 8.77 19.34 -10.18
CA SER A 87 7.88 19.47 -11.34
C SER A 87 6.86 18.35 -11.47
N GLN A 88 6.95 17.28 -10.65
CA GLN A 88 6.13 16.07 -10.74
C GLN A 88 6.12 15.39 -12.14
N VAL A 89 7.02 15.79 -13.05
CA VAL A 89 7.17 15.19 -14.38
C VAL A 89 7.84 13.81 -14.28
N GLN A 90 8.71 13.64 -13.29
CA GLN A 90 9.37 12.38 -13.03
C GLN A 90 8.39 11.36 -12.50
N ARG A 91 8.60 10.11 -12.90
CA ARG A 91 7.71 9.00 -12.59
C ARG A 91 8.44 7.94 -11.80
N VAL A 92 7.77 7.43 -10.78
CA VAL A 92 8.16 6.25 -10.02
C VAL A 92 7.60 5.02 -10.72
N ARG A 93 8.48 4.11 -11.12
CA ARG A 93 8.09 2.83 -11.72
C ARG A 93 7.77 1.83 -10.64
N ALA A 94 6.73 1.04 -10.86
CA ALA A 94 6.36 -0.03 -9.95
C ALA A 94 7.34 -1.21 -9.99
N ALA A 95 7.85 -1.55 -11.17
CA ALA A 95 8.80 -2.65 -11.36
C ALA A 95 9.85 -2.27 -12.41
N ASP A 96 11.00 -2.93 -12.36
CA ASP A 96 12.12 -2.65 -13.27
C ASP A 96 11.83 -3.06 -14.72
N THR A 97 10.99 -4.07 -14.90
CA THR A 97 10.62 -4.61 -16.21
C THR A 97 9.12 -4.91 -16.29
N LEU A 98 8.60 -5.00 -17.52
CA LEU A 98 7.22 -5.42 -17.76
C LEU A 98 6.95 -6.84 -17.23
N GLY A 99 7.91 -7.76 -17.39
CA GLY A 99 7.78 -9.13 -16.86
C GLY A 99 7.58 -9.15 -15.35
N ARG A 100 8.39 -8.38 -14.61
CA ARG A 100 8.22 -8.22 -13.15
C ARG A 100 6.88 -7.57 -12.78
N ARG A 101 6.37 -6.65 -13.58
CA ARG A 101 5.03 -6.08 -13.36
C ARG A 101 3.94 -7.13 -13.51
N ILE A 102 4.00 -7.93 -14.57
CA ILE A 102 3.05 -9.03 -14.81
C ILE A 102 3.11 -10.07 -13.69
N GLU A 103 4.31 -10.45 -13.25
CA GLU A 103 4.51 -11.36 -12.11
C GLU A 103 3.88 -10.84 -10.81
N ALA A 104 3.85 -9.52 -10.62
CA ALA A 104 3.26 -8.90 -9.44
C ALA A 104 1.73 -8.82 -9.44
N GLN A 105 1.07 -9.02 -10.59
CA GLN A 105 -0.37 -8.81 -10.69
C GLN A 105 -1.17 -9.85 -9.89
N VAL A 106 -0.84 -11.14 -10.02
CA VAL A 106 -1.54 -12.22 -9.31
C VAL A 106 -1.53 -12.06 -7.78
N PRO A 107 -0.39 -11.86 -7.11
CA PRO A 107 -0.40 -11.66 -5.66
C PRO A 107 -1.11 -10.36 -5.25
N LEU A 108 -1.10 -9.34 -6.10
CA LEU A 108 -1.78 -8.08 -5.85
C LEU A 108 -3.31 -8.21 -5.94
N ASP A 109 -3.82 -8.94 -6.94
CA ASP A 109 -5.24 -9.26 -7.07
C ASP A 109 -5.73 -10.09 -5.87
N ALA A 110 -4.93 -11.07 -5.44
CA ALA A 110 -5.22 -11.85 -4.24
C ALA A 110 -5.24 -10.98 -2.97
N ALA A 111 -4.29 -10.06 -2.84
CA ALA A 111 -4.23 -9.12 -1.73
C ALA A 111 -5.47 -8.21 -1.68
N ALA A 112 -5.87 -7.67 -2.83
CA ALA A 112 -7.08 -6.86 -2.96
C ALA A 112 -8.34 -7.65 -2.55
N ALA A 113 -8.47 -8.89 -3.05
CA ALA A 113 -9.59 -9.75 -2.71
C ALA A 113 -9.65 -10.10 -1.21
N HIS A 114 -8.52 -10.41 -0.58
CA HIS A 114 -8.45 -10.69 0.85
C HIS A 114 -8.75 -9.45 1.70
N ALA A 115 -8.19 -8.30 1.37
CA ALA A 115 -8.45 -7.06 2.09
C ALA A 115 -9.93 -6.63 1.98
N ARG A 116 -10.53 -6.74 0.80
CA ARG A 116 -11.97 -6.49 0.60
C ARG A 116 -12.84 -7.45 1.40
N ALA A 117 -12.51 -8.74 1.41
CA ALA A 117 -13.23 -9.72 2.20
C ALA A 117 -13.12 -9.43 3.71
N ALA A 118 -11.96 -8.97 4.19
CA ALA A 118 -11.78 -8.55 5.58
C ALA A 118 -12.64 -7.31 5.92
N VAL A 119 -12.70 -6.32 5.03
CA VAL A 119 -13.57 -5.15 5.19
C VAL A 119 -15.05 -5.56 5.27
N ASN A 120 -15.51 -6.43 4.38
CA ASN A 120 -16.89 -6.90 4.39
C ASN A 120 -17.22 -7.67 5.68
N ALA A 121 -16.33 -8.57 6.11
CA ALA A 121 -16.50 -9.29 7.37
C ALA A 121 -16.50 -8.36 8.60
N TYR A 122 -15.70 -7.29 8.57
CA TYR A 122 -15.72 -6.27 9.63
C TYR A 122 -17.07 -5.54 9.70
N LEU A 123 -17.69 -5.24 8.55
CA LEU A 123 -19.04 -4.66 8.50
C LEU A 123 -20.11 -5.60 9.06
N ASP A 124 -19.92 -6.90 8.90
CA ASP A 124 -20.83 -7.94 9.39
C ASP A 124 -20.53 -8.38 10.85
N ASP A 125 -19.56 -7.73 11.52
CA ASP A 125 -19.03 -8.08 12.86
C ASP A 125 -18.50 -9.54 12.96
N ASP A 126 -18.13 -10.14 11.83
CA ASP A 126 -17.51 -11.47 11.76
C ASP A 126 -15.99 -11.37 11.93
N ARG A 127 -15.57 -11.23 13.19
CA ARG A 127 -14.14 -11.13 13.56
C ARG A 127 -13.32 -12.34 13.13
N GLY A 128 -13.91 -13.54 13.16
CA GLY A 128 -13.21 -14.76 12.76
C GLY A 128 -12.81 -14.73 11.29
N THR A 129 -13.71 -14.26 10.43
CA THR A 129 -13.39 -14.06 9.01
C THR A 129 -12.41 -12.90 8.80
N VAL A 130 -12.51 -11.80 9.55
CA VAL A 130 -11.51 -10.71 9.48
C VAL A 130 -10.10 -11.25 9.73
N ASP A 131 -9.89 -11.96 10.84
CA ASP A 131 -8.59 -12.50 11.23
C ASP A 131 -8.06 -13.50 10.19
N ALA A 132 -8.93 -14.40 9.70
CA ALA A 132 -8.56 -15.37 8.67
C ALA A 132 -8.13 -14.68 7.36
N ARG A 133 -8.82 -13.62 6.94
CA ARG A 133 -8.49 -12.88 5.71
C ARG A 133 -7.22 -12.05 5.85
N LEU A 134 -7.00 -11.40 7.00
CA LEU A 134 -5.74 -10.70 7.27
C LEU A 134 -4.56 -11.67 7.36
N THR A 135 -4.75 -12.84 7.96
CA THR A 135 -3.74 -13.91 7.98
C THR A 135 -3.38 -14.39 6.57
N ALA A 136 -4.38 -14.59 5.72
CA ALA A 136 -4.16 -14.97 4.31
C ALA A 136 -3.45 -13.85 3.53
N LEU A 137 -3.77 -12.59 3.82
CA LEU A 137 -3.15 -11.42 3.18
C LEU A 137 -1.65 -11.34 3.48
N PHE A 138 -1.26 -11.38 4.75
CA PHE A 138 0.15 -11.19 5.14
C PHE A 138 0.99 -12.47 5.04
N GLY A 139 0.36 -13.63 4.83
CA GLY A 139 1.03 -14.93 4.92
C GLY A 139 1.23 -15.27 6.39
N GLY A 140 0.66 -16.39 6.84
CA GLY A 140 0.46 -16.70 8.26
C GLY A 140 1.71 -16.59 9.14
N ALA A 141 1.91 -15.41 9.72
CA ALA A 141 2.65 -15.12 10.93
C ALA A 141 2.20 -13.76 11.52
N VAL A 142 0.88 -13.55 11.66
CA VAL A 142 0.39 -12.59 12.67
C VAL A 142 0.26 -13.38 13.98
N SER A 143 1.40 -13.76 14.56
CA SER A 143 1.42 -14.25 15.93
C SER A 143 1.28 -13.04 16.84
N ALA A 144 0.09 -12.88 17.40
CA ALA A 144 -0.12 -12.07 18.60
C ALA A 144 0.61 -12.78 19.75
N GLU A 145 1.68 -12.17 20.25
CA GLU A 145 2.09 -12.30 21.65
C GLU A 145 1.55 -11.10 22.44
#